data_AF-A0A6M7XWQ6-F1
#
_entry.id   AF-A0A6M7XWQ6-F1
#
_cell.length_a   1.000
_cell.length_b   1.000
_cell.length_c   1.000
_cell.angle_alpha   90.00
_cell.angle_beta   90.00
_cell.angle_gamma   90.00
#
_symmetry.space_group_name_H-M   'P 1'
#
loop_
_entity.id
_entity.type
_entity.pdbx_description
1 polymer ?
#
loop_
_entity_poly.entity_id
_entity_poly.type
_entity_poly.pdbx_seq_one_letter_code
_entity_poly.pdbx_strand_id
1 'polypeptide(L)' 'MVKAHAATMNGVNGWRYEASDIEGGGSLTASPPAKDVAKLHGLGFFGLMAQGMHHQRHHLMIARGEILTSNAGKRQSA' A
#
# COMPACT_ATOMS: atom_id res chain seq x y z
N MET A 1 -5.20 4.09 4.62
CA MET A 1 -4.34 2.88 4.66
C MET A 1 -4.53 1.99 3.43
N VAL A 2 -5.72 1.44 3.20
CA VAL A 2 -5.99 0.46 2.12
C VAL A 2 -5.56 0.95 0.73
N LYS A 3 -5.96 2.15 0.30
CA LYS A 3 -5.53 2.73 -0.99
C LYS A 3 -4.01 2.85 -1.14
N ALA A 4 -3.33 3.29 -0.09
CA ALA A 4 -1.87 3.43 -0.10
C ALA A 4 -1.17 2.06 -0.17
N HIS A 5 -1.70 1.06 0.54
CA HIS A 5 -1.23 -0.32 0.45
C HIS A 5 -1.41 -0.86 -0.97
N ALA A 6 -2.61 -0.72 -1.56
CA ALA A 6 -2.89 -1.16 -2.92
C ALA A 6 -1.94 -0.52 -3.95
N ALA A 7 -1.75 0.80 -3.88
CA ALA A 7 -0.84 1.52 -4.76
C ALA A 7 0.62 1.06 -4.62
N THR A 8 1.04 0.71 -3.41
CA THR A 8 2.43 0.27 -3.14
C THR A 8 2.67 -1.17 -3.56
N MET A 9 1.68 -2.05 -3.39
CA MET A 9 1.80 -3.49 -3.62
C MET A 9 1.37 -3.91 -5.03
N ASN A 10 0.72 -3.05 -5.81
CA ASN A 10 0.28 -3.38 -7.16
C ASN A 10 1.45 -3.80 -8.05
N GLY A 11 1.36 -5.00 -8.63
CA GLY A 11 2.38 -5.62 -9.48
C GLY A 11 3.42 -6.44 -8.71
N VAL A 12 3.52 -6.32 -7.39
CA VAL A 12 4.46 -7.11 -6.58
C VAL A 12 4.10 -8.59 -6.68
N ASN A 13 5.08 -9.44 -7.01
CA ASN A 13 4.90 -10.89 -7.23
C ASN A 13 3.85 -11.25 -8.30
N GLY A 14 3.50 -10.32 -9.19
CA GLY A 14 2.45 -10.52 -10.20
C GLY A 14 1.02 -10.42 -9.64
N TRP A 15 0.84 -9.90 -8.42
CA TRP A 15 -0.48 -9.64 -7.85
C TRP A 15 -0.97 -8.26 -8.27
N ARG A 16 -2.23 -8.16 -8.69
CA ARG A 16 -2.89 -6.89 -8.99
C ARG A 16 -3.72 -6.45 -7.78
N TYR A 17 -3.63 -5.17 -7.44
CA TYR A 17 -4.38 -4.57 -6.34
C TYR A 17 -5.13 -3.32 -6.81
N GLU A 18 -6.41 -3.24 -6.46
CA GLU A 18 -7.28 -2.10 -6.73
C GLU A 18 -8.00 -1.72 -5.44
N ALA A 19 -8.13 -0.43 -5.17
CA ALA A 19 -8.79 0.06 -3.96
C ALA A 19 -9.60 1.32 -4.26
N SER A 20 -10.73 1.44 -3.58
CA SER A 20 -11.60 2.63 -3.62
C SER A 20 -11.97 3.05 -2.20
N ASP A 21 -12.36 4.31 -2.05
CA ASP A 21 -13.06 4.74 -0.84
C ASP A 21 -14.52 4.28 -0.93
N ILE A 22 -15.08 3.92 0.22
CA ILE A 22 -16.50 3.61 0.41
C ILE A 22 -17.01 4.38 1.64
N GLU A 23 -18.32 4.47 1.81
CA GLU A 23 -18.88 5.07 3.02
C GLU A 23 -18.38 4.30 4.26
N GLY A 24 -17.78 5.03 5.20
CA GLY A 24 -17.24 4.46 6.43
C GLY A 24 -15.90 3.70 6.29
N GLY A 25 -15.26 3.67 5.11
CA GLY A 25 -14.00 2.94 4.97
C GLY A 25 -13.38 2.91 3.57
N GLY A 26 -12.68 1.81 3.26
CA GLY A 26 -12.09 1.56 1.96
C GLY A 26 -12.27 0.11 1.53
N SER A 27 -12.44 -0.12 0.24
CA SER A 27 -12.50 -1.46 -0.35
C SER A 27 -11.15 -1.85 -0.96
N LEU A 28 -10.88 -3.16 -1.04
CA LEU A 28 -9.69 -3.72 -1.67
C LEU A 28 -10.07 -4.94 -2.50
N THR A 29 -9.67 -4.95 -3.76
CA THR A 29 -9.69 -6.11 -4.63
C THR A 29 -8.24 -6.54 -4.88
N ALA A 30 -7.95 -7.81 -4.63
CA ALA A 30 -6.65 -8.41 -4.89
C ALA A 30 -6.78 -9.61 -5.82
N SER A 31 -6.02 -9.59 -6.92
CA SER A 31 -6.03 -10.63 -7.95
C SER A 31 -4.64 -11.25 -8.06
N PRO A 32 -4.41 -12.41 -7.41
CA PRO A 32 -3.13 -13.11 -7.45
C PRO A 32 -3.01 -13.99 -8.70
N PRO A 33 -1.80 -14.45 -9.06
CA PRO A 33 -1.62 -15.57 -9.98
C PRO A 33 -2.34 -16.83 -9.48
N ALA A 34 -2.76 -17.72 -10.39
CA ALA A 34 -3.52 -18.93 -10.05
C ALA A 34 -2.86 -19.80 -8.95
N LYS A 35 -1.52 -19.90 -8.97
CA LYS A 35 -0.73 -20.65 -7.97
C LYS A 35 -0.85 -20.09 -6.54
N ASP A 36 -1.28 -18.85 -6.39
CA ASP A 36 -1.30 -18.11 -5.12
C ASP A 36 -2.72 -17.91 -4.56
N VAL A 37 -3.76 -18.45 -5.21
CA VAL A 37 -5.15 -18.31 -4.76
C VAL A 37 -5.35 -18.89 -3.36
N ALA A 38 -4.81 -20.08 -3.08
CA ALA A 38 -4.86 -20.68 -1.75
C ALA A 38 -4.16 -19.80 -0.69
N LYS A 39 -3.07 -19.13 -1.07
CA LYS A 39 -2.35 -18.19 -0.20
C LYS A 39 -3.21 -16.96 0.12
N LEU A 40 -3.88 -16.36 -0.87
CA LEU A 40 -4.80 -15.25 -0.64
C LEU A 40 -5.90 -15.65 0.37
N HIS A 41 -6.50 -16.84 0.20
CA HIS A 41 -7.53 -17.32 1.13
C HIS A 41 -6.99 -17.53 2.56
N GLY A 42 -5.78 -18.10 2.69
CA GLY A 42 -5.16 -18.32 4.00
C GLY A 42 -4.76 -17.02 4.72
N LEU A 43 -4.37 -15.98 3.96
CA LEU A 43 -4.02 -14.67 4.53
C LEU A 43 -5.24 -13.91 5.04
N GLY A 44 -6.36 -14.00 4.33
CA GLY A 44 -7.51 -13.11 4.55
C GLY A 44 -7.14 -11.63 4.42
N PHE A 45 -8.01 -10.74 4.89
CA PHE A 45 -7.78 -9.30 4.76
C PHE A 45 -6.55 -8.80 5.56
N PHE A 46 -6.46 -9.16 6.84
CA PHE A 46 -5.39 -8.66 7.69
C PHE A 46 -4.01 -9.24 7.32
N GLY A 47 -3.95 -10.52 6.95
CA GLY A 47 -2.72 -11.12 6.45
C GLY A 47 -2.28 -10.49 5.14
N LEU A 48 -3.22 -10.16 4.25
CA LEU A 48 -2.92 -9.43 3.01
C LEU A 48 -2.38 -8.02 3.31
N MET A 49 -3.00 -7.30 4.25
CA MET A 49 -2.55 -5.96 4.65
C MET A 49 -1.20 -5.95 5.37
N ALA A 50 -0.82 -7.06 6.00
CA ALA A 50 0.50 -7.27 6.61
C ALA A 50 1.56 -7.81 5.63
N GLN A 51 1.17 -8.20 4.41
CA GLN A 51 2.11 -8.69 3.40
C GLN A 51 2.91 -7.53 2.80
N GLY A 52 4.24 -7.70 2.72
CA GLY A 52 5.15 -6.70 2.17
C GLY A 52 5.89 -5.90 3.24
N MET A 53 7.09 -5.41 2.90
CA MET A 53 7.96 -4.63 3.79
C MET A 53 7.92 -3.13 3.49
N HIS A 54 6.77 -2.60 3.10
CA HIS A 54 6.62 -1.17 2.73
C HIS A 54 6.28 -0.26 3.91
N HIS A 55 5.91 -0.81 5.06
CA HIS A 55 5.74 -0.05 6.30
C HIS A 55 7.06 0.16 7.05
N GLN A 56 8.07 -0.69 6.84
CA GLN A 56 9.38 -0.59 7.51
C GLN A 56 10.01 0.79 7.32
N ARG A 57 10.03 1.28 6.07
CA ARG A 57 10.60 2.58 5.75
C ARG A 57 9.83 3.72 6.43
N HIS A 58 8.50 3.65 6.47
CA HIS A 58 7.68 4.63 7.19
C HIS A 58 8.01 4.62 8.68
N HIS A 59 8.01 3.46 9.34
CA HIS A 59 8.36 3.35 10.76
C HIS A 59 9.80 3.82 11.05
N LEU A 60 10.75 3.53 10.16
CA LEU A 60 12.13 3.99 10.28
C LEU A 60 12.25 5.51 10.13
N MET A 61 11.49 6.11 9.19
CA MET A 61 11.43 7.56 9.02
C MET A 61 10.86 8.24 10.27
N ILE A 62 9.78 7.72 10.86
CA ILE A 62 9.23 8.21 12.13
C ILE A 62 10.28 8.12 13.25
N ALA A 63 10.96 6.97 13.39
CA ALA A 63 12.00 6.78 14.39
C ALA A 63 13.20 7.73 14.22
N ARG A 64 13.45 8.21 13.00
CA ARG A 64 14.50 9.19 12.66
C ARG A 64 14.03 10.64 12.71
N GLY A 65 12.74 10.90 12.93
CA GLY A 65 12.17 12.25 12.86
C GLY A 65 12.00 12.80 11.43
N GLU A 66 11.99 11.92 10.42
CA GLU A 66 11.79 12.28 9.02
C GLU A 66 10.28 12.25 8.66
N ILE A 67 9.73 13.35 8.16
CA ILE A 67 8.37 13.40 7.57
C ILE A 67 8.52 13.65 6.07
N LEU A 68 7.69 13.00 5.23
CA LEU A 68 7.58 13.36 3.81
C LEU A 68 7.12 14.82 3.70
N THR A 69 8.06 15.75 3.54
CA THR A 69 7.74 17.08 3.04
C THR A 69 7.51 16.92 1.53
N SER A 70 6.25 17.07 1.09
CA SER A 70 5.98 17.21 -0.33
C SER A 70 6.56 18.56 -0.78
N ASN A 71 7.80 18.55 -1.26
CA ASN A 71 8.43 19.74 -1.79
C ASN A 71 7.88 20.01 -3.20
N ALA A 72 6.63 20.48 -3.28
CA ALA A 72 6.10 21.12 -4.47
C ALA A 72 6.74 22.52 -4.56
N GLY A 73 7.91 22.57 -5.18
CA GLY A 73 8.65 23.80 -5.41
C GLY A 73 7.90 24.76 -6.32
N LYS A 74 7.06 25.62 -5.74
CA LYS A 74 6.86 26.98 -6.26
C LYS A 74 8.00 27.84 -5.71
N ARG A 75 9.08 27.93 -6.49
CA ARG A 75 9.91 29.15 -6.51
C ARG A 75 9.55 29.87 -7.80
N GLN A 76 8.57 30.76 -7.72
CA GLN A 76 8.48 31.88 -8.66
C GLN A 76 9.41 32.96 -8.12
N SER A 77 10.49 33.23 -8.84
CA SER A 77 11.31 34.42 -8.69
C SER A 77 12.01 34.69 -10.02
N ALA A 78 11.38 35.57 -10.81
CA ALA A 78 12.00 36.49 -11.76
C ALA A 78 11.09 37.72 -11.81
#